data_AF-A0A2E7PLH1-F1
#
_entry.id   AF-A0A2E7PLH1-F1
#
_cell.length_a   1.000
_cell.length_b   1.000
_cell.length_c   1.000
_cell.angle_alpha   90.00
_cell.angle_beta   90.00
_cell.angle_gamma   90.00
#
_symmetry.space_group_name_H-M   'P 1'
#
loop_
_entity.id
_entity.type
_entity.pdbx_description
1 polymer ?
#
loop_
_entity_poly.entity_id
_entity_poly.type
_entity_poly.pdbx_seq_one_letter_code
_entity_poly.pdbx_strand_id
1 'polypeptide(L)'
;MTEQRGNWTSSAGFVLAATGSAIGLGNLWKFPFITWENNGGAFVLVYLVCIAAVGLPIMMAELLVGRKTQKSAVGALKEAAGPAWGLVGLWGVLCGFTLLSYYTVIAGWSLFYFVQTIGWTASGFPAGLATGDLFGEQVSNAPLQLMMSLGFSIATVSVVYFGVQRGIERIARLFLPILFAILVLMLVSALGMSGAGEAIAFIFRPSFSELEPVGVLEALGHSFFTLSLGMGAMITYGSYIARNQSLVKAAGTIVLLDTVIALVATVIMFSVIFSVAGMAEQVGGSTVGMLFISLPELFYTEVPFGIILGPLFYVLVALAALTSTMSLLEVVTSYVIDEHGIERHKATVMCGSAVFVFTIFAALSFSDVPFLSTLAVFEGKTGWFETADHFVSNW
;
A
#
# COMPACT_ATOMS: atom_id res chain seq x y z
N MET A 1 -25.60 23.07 -12.21
CA MET A 1 -26.17 22.11 -11.24
C MET A 1 -25.01 21.56 -10.45
N THR A 2 -24.95 21.80 -9.15
CA THR A 2 -23.95 21.17 -8.28
C THR A 2 -24.23 19.67 -8.27
N GLU A 3 -23.33 18.86 -8.86
CA GLU A 3 -23.39 17.41 -8.69
C GLU A 3 -23.48 17.11 -7.19
N GLN A 4 -24.44 16.28 -6.77
CA GLN A 4 -24.50 15.83 -5.38
C GLN A 4 -23.22 15.03 -5.09
N ARG A 5 -22.46 15.45 -4.07
CA ARG A 5 -21.30 14.72 -3.58
C ARG A 5 -21.68 13.25 -3.32
N GLY A 6 -20.79 12.33 -3.70
CA GLY A 6 -21.00 10.90 -3.43
C GLY A 6 -21.18 10.64 -1.93
N ASN A 7 -21.92 9.58 -1.59
CA ASN A 7 -22.11 9.13 -0.22
C ASN A 7 -21.80 7.64 -0.11
N TRP A 8 -21.37 7.14 1.04
CA TRP A 8 -21.31 5.69 1.26
C TRP A 8 -22.73 5.08 1.35
N THR A 9 -22.93 3.87 0.83
CA THR A 9 -24.23 3.17 0.96
C THR A 9 -24.48 2.66 2.39
N SER A 10 -23.42 2.41 3.16
CA SER A 10 -23.52 1.93 4.55
C SER A 10 -22.25 2.23 5.35
N SER A 11 -22.33 2.16 6.69
CA SER A 11 -21.14 2.23 7.55
C SER A 11 -20.15 1.10 7.30
N ALA A 12 -20.64 -0.10 6.99
CA ALA A 12 -19.79 -1.24 6.66
C ALA A 12 -19.02 -1.01 5.35
N GLY A 13 -19.67 -0.43 4.33
CA GLY A 13 -19.02 -0.11 3.07
C GLY A 13 -17.96 0.98 3.22
N PHE A 14 -18.22 2.01 4.03
CA PHE A 14 -17.18 2.99 4.41
C PHE A 14 -15.99 2.32 5.09
N VAL A 15 -16.22 1.52 6.14
CA VAL A 15 -15.15 0.85 6.88
C VAL A 15 -14.33 -0.03 5.95
N LEU A 16 -14.96 -0.84 5.09
CA LEU A 16 -14.24 -1.70 4.14
C LEU A 16 -13.43 -0.91 3.12
N ALA A 17 -13.95 0.22 2.62
CA ALA A 17 -13.21 1.08 1.70
C ALA A 17 -12.01 1.76 2.38
N ALA A 18 -12.20 2.33 3.58
CA ALA A 18 -11.12 2.94 4.35
C ALA A 18 -10.07 1.91 4.79
N THR A 19 -10.51 0.72 5.21
CA THR A 19 -9.63 -0.41 5.51
C THR A 19 -8.88 -0.89 4.27
N GLY A 20 -9.50 -0.90 3.08
CA GLY A 20 -8.79 -1.17 1.82
C GLY A 20 -7.80 -0.09 1.38
N SER A 21 -7.98 1.15 1.84
CA SER A 21 -7.03 2.24 1.65
C SER A 21 -5.86 2.17 2.62
N ALA A 22 -6.08 1.68 3.84
CA ALA A 22 -5.02 1.44 4.82
C ALA A 22 -4.21 0.17 4.48
N ILE A 23 -4.90 -0.94 4.20
CA ILE A 23 -4.26 -2.20 3.85
C ILE A 23 -3.74 -2.14 2.41
N GLY A 24 -2.43 -2.09 2.29
CA GLY A 24 -1.76 -2.07 1.01
C GLY A 24 -0.46 -2.85 1.02
N LEU A 25 0.43 -2.40 0.12
CA LEU A 25 1.81 -2.83 0.06
C LEU A 25 2.53 -2.60 1.42
N GLY A 26 2.12 -1.56 2.15
CA GLY A 26 2.65 -1.24 3.49
C GLY A 26 2.59 -2.40 4.48
N ASN A 27 1.40 -2.94 4.73
CA ASN A 27 1.18 -3.98 5.74
C ASN A 27 1.80 -5.32 5.37
N LEU A 28 1.73 -5.65 4.08
CA LEU A 28 2.02 -6.99 3.59
C LEU A 28 3.54 -7.26 3.48
N TRP A 29 4.37 -6.21 3.40
CA TRP A 29 5.83 -6.36 3.32
C TRP A 29 6.63 -5.24 3.96
N LYS A 30 6.25 -3.97 3.80
CA LYS A 30 7.05 -2.87 4.36
C LYS A 30 7.11 -2.99 5.87
N PHE A 31 5.98 -3.24 6.54
CA PHE A 31 5.91 -3.43 7.98
C PHE A 31 6.79 -4.60 8.46
N PRO A 32 6.68 -5.81 7.89
CA PRO A 32 7.58 -6.88 8.32
C PRO A 32 9.06 -6.67 7.96
N PHE A 33 9.38 -5.97 6.87
CA PHE A 33 10.77 -5.59 6.56
C PHE A 33 11.36 -4.64 7.62
N ILE A 34 10.68 -3.54 7.94
CA ILE A 34 11.19 -2.60 8.96
C ILE A 34 11.17 -3.23 10.36
N THR A 35 10.27 -4.18 10.60
CA THR A 35 10.28 -4.99 11.83
C THR A 35 11.54 -5.85 11.91
N TRP A 36 11.98 -6.41 10.78
CA TRP A 36 13.25 -7.16 10.71
C TRP A 36 14.45 -6.26 10.97
N GLU A 37 14.54 -5.11 10.30
CA GLU A 37 15.64 -4.14 10.46
C GLU A 37 15.75 -3.58 11.88
N ASN A 38 14.63 -3.46 12.58
CA ASN A 38 14.57 -2.93 13.95
C ASN A 38 14.50 -4.03 15.03
N ASN A 39 14.99 -5.24 14.73
CA ASN A 39 15.13 -6.34 15.69
C ASN A 39 13.82 -6.76 16.39
N GLY A 40 12.70 -6.71 15.67
CA GLY A 40 11.47 -7.40 16.06
C GLY A 40 10.69 -6.75 17.20
N GLY A 41 10.48 -7.49 18.29
CA GLY A 41 9.34 -7.27 19.17
C GLY A 41 9.29 -5.94 19.93
N ALA A 42 10.43 -5.30 20.21
CA ALA A 42 10.42 -3.96 20.83
C ALA A 42 9.90 -2.91 19.85
N PHE A 43 10.35 -2.97 18.59
CA PHE A 43 9.84 -2.14 17.51
C PHE A 43 8.33 -2.33 17.31
N VAL A 44 7.87 -3.59 17.24
CA VAL A 44 6.43 -3.90 17.09
C VAL A 44 5.62 -3.28 18.22
N LEU A 45 6.07 -3.39 19.47
CA LEU A 45 5.37 -2.80 20.61
C LEU A 45 5.31 -1.27 20.53
N VAL A 46 6.42 -0.61 20.17
CA VAL A 46 6.46 0.85 19.96
C VAL A 46 5.51 1.26 18.83
N TYR A 47 5.53 0.54 17.70
CA TYR A 47 4.60 0.76 16.61
C TYR A 47 3.14 0.64 17.05
N LEU A 48 2.77 -0.38 17.83
CA LEU A 48 1.41 -0.53 18.36
C LEU A 48 1.01 0.65 19.27
N VAL A 49 1.95 1.16 20.06
CA VAL A 49 1.73 2.37 20.88
C VAL A 49 1.55 3.59 19.99
N CYS A 50 2.36 3.78 18.95
CA CYS A 50 2.21 4.88 17.98
C CYS A 50 0.85 4.82 17.26
N ILE A 51 0.42 3.64 16.83
CA ILE A 51 -0.90 3.43 16.22
C ILE A 51 -2.02 3.83 17.17
N ALA A 52 -1.96 3.38 18.43
CA ALA A 52 -3.01 3.67 19.42
C ALA A 52 -3.02 5.14 19.89
N ALA A 53 -1.85 5.71 20.15
CA ALA A 53 -1.70 7.03 20.76
C ALA A 53 -1.66 8.18 19.75
N VAL A 54 -1.28 7.92 18.51
CA VAL A 54 -1.12 8.94 17.46
C VAL A 54 -1.99 8.63 16.25
N GLY A 55 -1.85 7.44 15.66
CA GLY A 55 -2.55 7.05 14.44
C GLY A 55 -4.07 7.12 14.58
N LEU A 56 -4.63 6.48 15.62
CA LEU A 56 -6.08 6.46 15.86
C LEU A 56 -6.67 7.86 16.12
N PRO A 57 -6.10 8.71 17.01
CA PRO A 57 -6.56 10.09 17.17
C PRO A 57 -6.52 10.92 15.87
N ILE A 58 -5.45 10.80 15.09
CA ILE A 58 -5.32 11.53 13.83
C ILE A 58 -6.33 11.04 12.80
N MET A 59 -6.54 9.73 12.69
CA MET A 59 -7.59 9.17 11.83
C MET A 59 -8.96 9.72 12.21
N MET A 60 -9.29 9.75 13.50
CA MET A 60 -10.56 10.34 13.97
C MET A 60 -10.66 11.82 13.61
N ALA A 61 -9.56 12.58 13.72
CA ALA A 61 -9.53 13.99 13.34
C ALA A 61 -9.74 14.20 11.84
N GLU A 62 -9.05 13.46 10.98
CA GLU A 62 -9.21 13.53 9.52
C GLU A 62 -10.64 13.19 9.09
N LEU A 63 -11.19 12.08 9.60
CA LEU A 63 -12.56 11.67 9.32
C LEU A 63 -13.57 12.70 9.80
N LEU A 64 -13.34 13.32 10.97
CA LEU A 64 -14.20 14.36 11.52
C LEU A 64 -14.19 15.63 10.65
N VAL A 65 -12.99 16.09 10.27
CA VAL A 65 -12.81 17.26 9.41
C VAL A 65 -13.49 17.04 8.07
N GLY A 66 -13.21 15.91 7.41
CA GLY A 66 -13.85 15.53 6.15
C GLY A 66 -15.37 15.48 6.26
N ARG A 67 -15.90 14.77 7.26
CA ARG A 67 -17.34 14.64 7.45
C ARG A 67 -18.02 15.98 7.73
N LYS A 68 -17.39 16.85 8.52
CA LYS A 68 -17.96 18.16 8.90
C LYS A 68 -18.06 19.09 7.70
N THR A 69 -17.01 19.18 6.90
CA THR A 69 -16.92 20.13 5.79
C THR A 69 -17.53 19.60 4.49
N GLN A 70 -17.60 18.28 4.31
CA GLN A 70 -18.05 17.62 3.08
C GLN A 70 -17.26 18.11 1.85
N LYS A 71 -15.95 18.36 2.04
CA LYS A 71 -15.01 18.84 1.03
C LYS A 71 -13.78 17.91 0.95
N SER A 72 -13.05 17.99 -0.16
CA SER A 72 -11.73 17.39 -0.35
C SER A 72 -10.70 17.98 0.60
N ALA A 73 -9.54 17.33 0.73
CA ALA A 73 -8.51 17.66 1.70
C ALA A 73 -8.16 19.17 1.78
N VAL A 74 -7.97 19.82 0.63
CA VAL A 74 -7.64 21.26 0.55
C VAL A 74 -8.77 22.13 1.10
N GLY A 75 -9.97 22.00 0.53
CA GLY A 75 -11.13 22.80 0.93
C GLY A 75 -11.55 22.53 2.38
N ALA A 76 -11.42 21.28 2.83
CA ALA A 76 -11.75 20.87 4.19
C ALA A 76 -10.82 21.52 5.22
N LEU A 77 -9.51 21.52 4.98
CA LEU A 77 -8.55 22.14 5.91
C LEU A 77 -8.64 23.67 5.88
N LYS A 78 -8.89 24.28 4.70
CA LYS A 78 -9.17 25.72 4.58
C LYS A 78 -10.33 26.14 5.47
N GLU A 79 -11.42 25.36 5.46
CA GLU A 79 -12.62 25.67 6.25
C GLU A 79 -12.44 25.35 7.75
N ALA A 80 -11.77 24.26 8.08
CA ALA A 80 -11.64 23.80 9.46
C ALA A 80 -10.65 24.65 10.28
N ALA A 81 -9.55 25.09 9.68
CA ALA A 81 -8.43 25.72 10.39
C ALA A 81 -7.96 27.06 9.78
N GLY A 82 -8.45 27.43 8.59
CA GLY A 82 -8.18 28.71 7.94
C GLY A 82 -7.41 28.59 6.62
N PRO A 83 -7.33 29.68 5.83
CA PRO A 83 -6.85 29.63 4.43
C PRO A 83 -5.44 29.05 4.25
N ALA A 84 -4.52 29.32 5.18
CA ALA A 84 -3.14 28.82 5.14
C ALA A 84 -3.07 27.29 5.25
N TRP A 85 -4.00 26.65 5.98
CA TRP A 85 -4.07 25.20 6.10
C TRP A 85 -4.49 24.50 4.81
N GLY A 86 -5.00 25.25 3.82
CA GLY A 86 -5.15 24.74 2.46
C GLY A 86 -3.83 24.29 1.83
N LEU A 87 -2.70 24.87 2.22
CA LEU A 87 -1.37 24.45 1.76
C LEU A 87 -1.02 23.05 2.26
N VAL A 88 -1.40 22.71 3.50
CA VAL A 88 -1.22 21.36 4.06
C VAL A 88 -2.07 20.36 3.30
N GLY A 89 -3.33 20.71 2.98
CA GLY A 89 -4.17 19.87 2.14
C GLY A 89 -3.60 19.68 0.74
N LEU A 90 -3.00 20.73 0.16
CA LEU A 90 -2.42 20.67 -1.18
C LEU A 90 -1.17 19.80 -1.17
N TRP A 91 -0.36 19.90 -0.12
CA TRP A 91 0.76 19.00 0.11
C TRP A 91 0.32 17.55 0.15
N GLY A 92 -0.76 17.23 0.86
CA GLY A 92 -1.33 15.88 0.88
C GLY A 92 -1.75 15.40 -0.51
N VAL A 93 -2.40 16.26 -1.31
CA VAL A 93 -2.76 15.95 -2.71
C VAL A 93 -1.52 15.68 -3.57
N LEU A 94 -0.46 16.47 -3.40
CA LEU A 94 0.81 16.28 -4.12
C LEU A 94 1.51 14.98 -3.71
N CYS A 95 1.55 14.67 -2.41
CA CYS A 95 2.06 13.39 -1.92
C CYS A 95 1.27 12.21 -2.49
N GLY A 96 -0.07 12.28 -2.47
CA GLY A 96 -0.93 11.24 -3.04
C GLY A 96 -0.74 11.07 -4.55
N PHE A 97 -0.57 12.17 -5.29
CA PHE A 97 -0.26 12.15 -6.72
C PHE A 97 1.09 11.48 -7.01
N THR A 98 2.15 11.91 -6.31
CA THR A 98 3.50 11.37 -6.52
C THR A 98 3.59 9.91 -6.09
N LEU A 99 3.03 9.54 -4.93
CA LEU A 99 2.94 8.14 -4.47
C LEU A 99 2.25 7.28 -5.53
N LEU A 100 1.06 7.69 -5.98
CA LEU A 100 0.32 6.93 -6.98
C LEU A 100 1.11 6.72 -8.28
N SER A 101 1.92 7.71 -8.69
CA SER A 101 2.65 7.65 -9.95
C SER A 101 3.63 6.47 -10.05
N TYR A 102 4.36 6.15 -8.98
CA TYR A 102 5.28 5.01 -8.97
C TYR A 102 4.65 3.73 -8.40
N TYR A 103 3.64 3.87 -7.52
CA TYR A 103 2.99 2.72 -6.89
C TYR A 103 2.28 1.82 -7.91
N THR A 104 1.73 2.38 -8.99
CA THR A 104 1.16 1.60 -10.10
C THR A 104 2.19 0.76 -10.85
N VAL A 105 3.48 1.12 -10.83
CA VAL A 105 4.58 0.33 -11.41
C VAL A 105 4.80 -0.93 -10.57
N ILE A 106 4.95 -0.75 -9.25
CA ILE A 106 5.10 -1.87 -8.30
C ILE A 106 3.88 -2.80 -8.35
N ALA A 107 2.69 -2.21 -8.43
CA ALA A 107 1.46 -2.96 -8.59
C ALA A 107 1.44 -3.77 -9.91
N GLY A 108 2.00 -3.23 -11.00
CA GLY A 108 2.19 -3.92 -12.26
C GLY A 108 3.07 -5.17 -12.14
N TRP A 109 4.13 -5.12 -11.33
CA TRP A 109 5.01 -6.28 -11.08
C TRP A 109 4.24 -7.47 -10.50
N SER A 110 3.25 -7.22 -9.64
CA SER A 110 2.40 -8.29 -9.10
C SER A 110 1.66 -9.08 -10.18
N LEU A 111 1.25 -8.42 -11.29
CA LEU A 111 0.59 -9.08 -12.41
C LEU A 111 1.55 -10.00 -13.17
N PHE A 112 2.80 -9.56 -13.37
CA PHE A 112 3.83 -10.40 -13.99
C PHE A 112 4.06 -11.66 -13.18
N TYR A 113 4.31 -11.51 -11.88
CA TYR A 113 4.59 -12.66 -11.03
C TYR A 113 3.36 -13.57 -10.83
N PHE A 114 2.14 -13.02 -10.87
CA PHE A 114 0.94 -13.84 -10.93
C PHE A 114 0.93 -14.76 -12.17
N VAL A 115 1.26 -14.23 -13.35
CA VAL A 115 1.34 -15.03 -14.58
C VAL A 115 2.47 -16.06 -14.50
N GLN A 116 3.65 -15.66 -14.03
CA GLN A 116 4.80 -16.57 -13.87
C GLN A 116 4.47 -17.73 -12.92
N THR A 117 3.91 -17.43 -11.75
CA THR A 117 3.54 -18.43 -10.75
C THR A 117 2.47 -19.38 -11.28
N ILE A 118 1.45 -18.90 -11.98
CA ILE A 118 0.49 -19.80 -12.67
C ILE A 118 1.20 -20.73 -13.66
N GLY A 119 2.14 -20.17 -14.46
CA GLY A 119 2.96 -20.96 -15.37
C GLY A 119 3.71 -22.07 -14.65
N TRP A 120 4.42 -21.72 -13.57
CA TRP A 120 5.19 -22.68 -12.76
C TRP A 120 4.30 -23.70 -12.04
N THR A 121 3.08 -23.35 -11.66
CA THR A 121 2.09 -24.30 -11.12
C THR A 121 1.72 -25.36 -12.15
N ALA A 122 1.67 -25.01 -13.45
CA ALA A 122 1.36 -25.95 -14.53
C ALA A 122 2.57 -26.75 -15.02
N SER A 123 3.75 -26.12 -15.12
CA SER A 123 4.95 -26.74 -15.69
C SER A 123 5.96 -27.27 -14.66
N GLY A 124 5.76 -26.97 -13.37
CA GLY A 124 6.79 -27.08 -12.34
C GLY A 124 7.69 -25.84 -12.30
N PHE A 125 8.25 -25.56 -11.12
CA PHE A 125 9.23 -24.48 -10.94
C PHE A 125 10.53 -24.81 -11.69
N PRO A 126 11.07 -23.90 -12.52
CA PRO A 126 12.25 -24.22 -13.32
C PRO A 126 13.50 -24.41 -12.46
N ALA A 127 14.20 -25.53 -12.65
CA ALA A 127 15.43 -25.83 -11.93
C ALA A 127 16.54 -24.82 -12.30
N GLY A 128 17.18 -24.22 -11.29
CA GLY A 128 18.27 -23.27 -11.48
C GLY A 128 17.85 -21.87 -11.95
N LEU A 129 16.56 -21.53 -11.86
CA LEU A 129 16.08 -20.18 -12.14
C LEU A 129 16.68 -19.18 -11.14
N ALA A 130 17.52 -18.27 -11.64
CA ALA A 130 17.93 -17.09 -10.88
C ALA A 130 16.79 -16.07 -10.88
N THR A 131 15.98 -16.05 -9.81
CA THR A 131 14.86 -15.11 -9.68
C THR A 131 15.28 -13.65 -9.67
N GLY A 132 16.52 -13.36 -9.27
CA GLY A 132 17.10 -12.01 -9.33
C GLY A 132 17.31 -11.53 -10.76
N ASP A 133 17.80 -12.40 -11.63
CA ASP A 133 17.97 -12.09 -13.06
C ASP A 133 16.61 -11.92 -13.74
N LEU A 134 15.64 -12.79 -13.43
CA LEU A 134 14.26 -12.65 -13.91
C LEU A 134 13.65 -11.30 -13.52
N PHE A 135 13.87 -10.87 -12.27
CA PHE A 135 13.43 -9.56 -11.80
C PHE A 135 14.13 -8.43 -12.57
N GLY A 136 15.46 -8.49 -12.71
CA GLY A 136 16.26 -7.50 -13.43
C GLY A 136 15.87 -7.36 -14.90
N GLU A 137 15.72 -8.47 -15.61
CA GLU A 137 15.25 -8.51 -17.00
C GLU A 137 13.85 -7.90 -17.13
N GLN A 138 12.96 -8.19 -16.18
CA GLN A 138 11.62 -7.64 -16.18
C GLN A 138 11.61 -6.14 -15.92
N VAL A 139 12.25 -5.64 -14.86
CA VAL A 139 12.21 -4.20 -14.53
C VAL A 139 12.89 -3.34 -15.59
N SER A 140 13.89 -3.88 -16.29
CA SER A 140 14.56 -3.18 -17.40
C SER A 140 13.77 -3.19 -18.71
N ASN A 141 12.77 -4.06 -18.85
CA ASN A 141 11.94 -4.16 -20.06
C ASN A 141 10.88 -3.05 -20.14
N ALA A 142 11.27 -1.91 -20.73
CA ALA A 142 10.40 -0.73 -20.87
C ALA A 142 9.00 -1.02 -21.46
N PRO A 143 8.84 -1.71 -22.61
CA PRO A 143 7.51 -2.04 -23.14
C PRO A 143 6.63 -2.81 -22.17
N LEU A 144 7.20 -3.78 -21.47
CA LEU A 144 6.48 -4.60 -20.51
C LEU A 144 6.08 -3.80 -19.27
N GLN A 145 6.98 -2.97 -18.74
CA GLN A 145 6.67 -2.07 -17.61
C GLN A 145 5.55 -1.08 -17.95
N LEU A 146 5.59 -0.48 -19.13
CA LEU A 146 4.55 0.44 -19.60
C LEU A 146 3.21 -0.27 -19.78
N MET A 147 3.20 -1.47 -20.36
CA MET A 147 1.97 -2.25 -20.56
C MET A 147 1.31 -2.62 -19.22
N MET A 148 2.08 -3.13 -18.26
CA MET A 148 1.55 -3.52 -16.94
C MET A 148 1.06 -2.31 -16.15
N SER A 149 1.86 -1.25 -16.12
CA SER A 149 1.51 -0.01 -15.42
C SER A 149 0.27 0.64 -16.02
N LEU A 150 0.12 0.59 -17.36
CA LEU A 150 -1.07 1.05 -18.05
C LEU A 150 -2.29 0.21 -17.68
N GLY A 151 -2.17 -1.13 -17.71
CA GLY A 151 -3.26 -2.03 -17.30
C GLY A 151 -3.74 -1.75 -15.87
N PHE A 152 -2.81 -1.55 -14.94
CA PHE A 152 -3.14 -1.24 -13.55
C PHE A 152 -3.73 0.17 -13.38
N SER A 153 -3.23 1.14 -14.13
CA SER A 153 -3.77 2.51 -14.16
C SER A 153 -5.19 2.54 -14.71
N ILE A 154 -5.48 1.79 -15.78
CA ILE A 154 -6.83 1.64 -16.34
C ILE A 154 -7.76 1.02 -15.32
N ALA A 155 -7.32 -0.04 -14.61
CA ALA A 155 -8.13 -0.65 -13.55
C ALA A 155 -8.47 0.37 -12.46
N THR A 156 -7.47 1.11 -11.97
CA THR A 156 -7.63 2.15 -10.94
C THR A 156 -8.59 3.25 -11.40
N VAL A 157 -8.37 3.83 -12.58
CA VAL A 157 -9.20 4.89 -13.17
C VAL A 157 -10.63 4.40 -13.36
N SER A 158 -10.83 3.16 -13.83
CA SER A 158 -12.16 2.60 -14.06
C SER A 158 -12.96 2.52 -12.77
N VAL A 159 -12.34 2.08 -11.67
CA VAL A 159 -13.01 2.01 -10.35
C VAL A 159 -13.43 3.41 -9.88
N VAL A 160 -12.52 4.38 -9.93
CA VAL A 160 -12.79 5.75 -9.48
C VAL A 160 -13.81 6.46 -10.38
N TYR A 161 -13.80 6.15 -11.68
CA TYR A 161 -14.72 6.69 -12.68
C TYR A 161 -16.17 6.37 -12.33
N PHE A 162 -16.46 5.15 -11.89
CA PHE A 162 -17.81 4.75 -11.46
C PHE A 162 -18.27 5.35 -10.13
N GLY A 163 -17.43 6.13 -9.45
CA GLY A 163 -17.81 6.82 -8.24
C GLY A 163 -17.62 6.04 -6.94
N VAL A 164 -17.91 6.72 -5.83
CA VAL A 164 -17.73 6.18 -4.48
C VAL A 164 -18.56 4.91 -4.26
N GLN A 165 -19.87 4.95 -4.57
CA GLN A 165 -20.78 3.82 -4.30
C GLN A 165 -20.60 2.65 -5.27
N ARG A 166 -20.63 2.93 -6.58
CA ARG A 166 -20.66 1.90 -7.62
C ARG A 166 -19.27 1.39 -7.99
N GLY A 167 -18.23 2.18 -7.70
CA GLY A 167 -16.83 1.84 -7.89
C GLY A 167 -16.17 1.43 -6.57
N ILE A 168 -15.63 2.41 -5.84
CA ILE A 168 -14.76 2.21 -4.66
C ILE A 168 -15.39 1.26 -3.63
N GLU A 169 -16.60 1.56 -3.16
CA GLU A 169 -17.29 0.78 -2.12
C GLU A 169 -17.66 -0.63 -2.60
N ARG A 170 -17.97 -0.81 -3.89
CA ARG A 170 -18.31 -2.11 -4.46
C ARG A 170 -17.09 -3.01 -4.55
N ILE A 171 -15.97 -2.45 -5.03
CA ILE A 171 -14.71 -3.17 -5.16
C ILE A 171 -14.15 -3.52 -3.78
N ALA A 172 -14.14 -2.57 -2.84
CA ALA A 172 -13.69 -2.84 -1.47
C ALA A 172 -14.53 -3.94 -0.79
N ARG A 173 -15.86 -3.91 -0.95
CA ARG A 173 -16.75 -4.96 -0.41
C ARG A 173 -16.47 -6.35 -0.94
N LEU A 174 -15.95 -6.45 -2.17
CA LEU A 174 -15.59 -7.72 -2.78
C LEU A 174 -14.17 -8.16 -2.39
N PHE A 175 -13.20 -7.26 -2.49
CA PHE A 175 -11.78 -7.60 -2.42
C PHE A 175 -11.29 -7.81 -0.99
N LEU A 176 -11.77 -7.04 -0.01
CA LEU A 176 -11.27 -7.16 1.37
C LEU A 176 -11.54 -8.54 1.99
N PRO A 177 -12.74 -9.13 1.84
CA PRO A 177 -12.99 -10.50 2.29
C PRO A 177 -12.09 -11.53 1.58
N ILE A 178 -11.84 -11.37 0.28
CA ILE A 178 -10.98 -12.27 -0.50
C ILE A 178 -9.53 -12.17 -0.01
N LEU A 179 -9.03 -10.95 0.17
CA LEU A 179 -7.71 -10.68 0.72
C LEU A 179 -7.54 -11.34 2.09
N PHE A 180 -8.50 -11.15 2.99
CA PHE A 180 -8.47 -11.76 4.31
C PHE A 180 -8.49 -13.29 4.25
N ALA A 181 -9.31 -13.88 3.37
CA ALA A 181 -9.35 -15.33 3.20
C ALA A 181 -8.01 -15.90 2.71
N ILE A 182 -7.38 -15.26 1.72
CA ILE A 182 -6.05 -15.66 1.22
C ILE A 182 -5.02 -15.54 2.35
N LEU A 183 -5.03 -14.43 3.09
CA LEU A 183 -4.09 -14.20 4.18
C LEU A 183 -4.22 -15.26 5.28
N VAL A 184 -5.44 -15.66 5.65
CA VAL A 184 -5.68 -16.75 6.62
C VAL A 184 -5.16 -18.09 6.10
N LEU A 185 -5.38 -18.42 4.83
CA LEU A 185 -4.84 -19.65 4.23
C LEU A 185 -3.31 -19.67 4.28
N MET A 186 -2.67 -18.55 3.97
CA MET A 186 -1.23 -18.40 4.07
C MET A 186 -0.73 -18.53 5.50
N LEU A 187 -1.43 -17.91 6.47
CA LEU A 187 -1.09 -18.04 7.89
C LEU A 187 -1.13 -19.48 8.37
N VAL A 188 -2.17 -20.24 8.00
CA VAL A 188 -2.28 -21.66 8.38
C VAL A 188 -1.12 -22.47 7.81
N SER A 189 -0.72 -22.23 6.57
CA SER A 189 0.46 -22.87 5.99
C SER A 189 1.76 -22.47 6.69
N ALA A 190 1.96 -21.17 6.91
CA ALA A 190 3.14 -20.62 7.56
C ALA A 190 3.34 -21.16 8.98
N LEU A 191 2.26 -21.32 9.75
CA LEU A 191 2.31 -21.90 11.10
C LEU A 191 2.72 -23.37 11.12
N GLY A 192 2.61 -24.08 9.99
CA GLY A 192 3.09 -25.45 9.85
C GLY A 192 4.60 -25.55 9.55
N MET A 193 5.28 -24.44 9.32
CA MET A 193 6.71 -24.41 8.99
C MET A 193 7.58 -24.48 10.24
N SER A 194 8.83 -24.95 10.10
CA SER A 194 9.78 -25.11 11.22
C SER A 194 10.14 -23.79 11.90
N GLY A 195 10.21 -22.70 11.14
CA GLY A 195 10.52 -21.35 11.63
C GLY A 195 9.37 -20.61 12.31
N ALA A 196 8.15 -21.17 12.34
CA ALA A 196 6.97 -20.47 12.89
C ALA A 196 7.12 -20.10 14.38
N GLY A 197 7.73 -20.98 15.17
CA GLY A 197 7.98 -20.71 16.60
C GLY A 197 8.93 -19.54 16.82
N GLU A 198 9.99 -19.46 16.01
CA GLU A 198 10.97 -18.38 16.05
C GLU A 198 10.38 -17.08 15.53
N ALA A 199 9.55 -17.13 14.48
CA ALA A 199 8.80 -15.97 13.99
C ALA A 199 7.93 -15.33 15.08
N ILE A 200 7.14 -16.14 15.79
CA ILE A 200 6.29 -15.65 16.89
C ILE A 200 7.16 -15.08 18.02
N ALA A 201 8.26 -15.77 18.38
CA ALA A 201 9.16 -15.28 19.41
C ALA A 201 9.79 -13.93 19.02
N PHE A 202 10.25 -13.77 17.79
CA PHE A 202 10.86 -12.55 17.28
C PHE A 202 9.88 -11.38 17.28
N ILE A 203 8.60 -11.60 16.93
CA ILE A 203 7.56 -10.55 16.87
C ILE A 203 7.07 -10.15 18.27
N PHE A 204 6.90 -11.11 19.17
CA PHE A 204 6.17 -10.89 20.44
C PHE A 204 7.06 -10.87 21.69
N ARG A 205 8.37 -11.10 21.57
CA ARG A 205 9.33 -10.97 22.68
C ARG A 205 10.09 -9.65 22.57
N PRO A 206 9.67 -8.59 23.28
CA PRO A 206 10.32 -7.28 23.17
C PRO A 206 11.72 -7.29 23.81
N SER A 207 12.73 -6.85 23.05
CA SER A 207 14.09 -6.57 23.50
C SER A 207 14.42 -5.09 23.32
N PHE A 208 14.18 -4.26 24.34
CA PHE A 208 14.41 -2.81 24.23
C PHE A 208 15.90 -2.43 24.14
N SER A 209 16.81 -3.36 24.45
CA SER A 209 18.25 -3.17 24.27
C SER A 209 18.70 -3.22 22.81
N GLU A 210 17.86 -3.75 21.91
CA GLU A 210 18.15 -3.90 20.48
C GLU A 210 17.44 -2.84 19.62
N LEU A 211 16.64 -1.96 20.25
CA LEU A 211 15.91 -0.91 19.56
C LEU A 211 16.67 0.42 19.63
N GLU A 212 17.18 0.84 18.48
CA GLU A 212 17.80 2.15 18.33
C GLU A 212 16.75 3.28 18.34
N PRO A 213 17.11 4.52 18.77
CA PRO A 213 16.17 5.66 18.77
C PRO A 213 15.56 5.96 17.41
N VAL A 214 16.31 5.70 16.33
CA VAL A 214 15.86 5.86 14.94
C VAL A 214 14.65 4.94 14.65
N GLY A 215 14.61 3.73 15.23
CA GLY A 215 13.49 2.80 15.09
C GLY A 215 12.19 3.29 15.72
N VAL A 216 12.26 4.15 16.75
CA VAL A 216 11.06 4.77 17.35
C VAL A 216 10.43 5.78 16.38
N LEU A 217 11.27 6.58 15.72
CA LEU A 217 10.81 7.52 14.69
C LEU A 217 10.28 6.78 13.46
N GLU A 218 10.91 5.66 13.09
CA GLU A 218 10.41 4.80 12.02
C GLU A 218 9.04 4.21 12.33
N ALA A 219 8.84 3.70 13.55
CA ALA A 219 7.55 3.19 14.00
C ALA A 219 6.46 4.28 13.96
N LEU A 220 6.80 5.51 14.35
CA LEU A 220 5.90 6.65 14.26
C LEU A 220 5.57 7.00 12.80
N GLY A 221 6.57 7.17 11.93
CA GLY A 221 6.37 7.48 10.51
C GLY A 221 5.56 6.41 9.79
N HIS A 222 5.86 5.14 10.07
CA HIS A 222 5.13 4.02 9.49
C HIS A 222 3.65 3.97 9.93
N SER A 223 3.33 4.42 11.16
CA SER A 223 1.95 4.51 11.63
C SER A 223 1.08 5.47 10.79
N PHE A 224 1.69 6.52 10.21
CA PHE A 224 1.00 7.40 9.27
C PHE A 224 0.82 6.74 7.90
N PHE A 225 1.89 6.10 7.41
CA PHE A 225 1.90 5.44 6.10
C PHE A 225 0.85 4.32 6.01
N THR A 226 0.85 3.39 6.97
CA THR A 226 -0.06 2.24 6.96
C THR A 226 -1.52 2.64 7.13
N LEU A 227 -1.81 3.71 7.86
CA LEU A 227 -3.18 4.20 8.07
C LEU A 227 -3.64 5.19 6.99
N SER A 228 -2.82 5.46 5.97
CA SER A 228 -3.10 6.45 4.92
C SER A 228 -3.39 7.85 5.48
N LEU A 229 -2.65 8.27 6.51
CA LEU A 229 -2.81 9.56 7.20
C LEU A 229 -1.86 10.62 6.63
N GLY A 230 -2.26 11.90 6.75
CA GLY A 230 -1.45 13.04 6.34
C GLY A 230 -1.52 13.37 4.84
N MET A 231 -1.91 12.43 3.99
CA MET A 231 -2.11 12.65 2.54
C MET A 231 -3.55 13.07 2.17
N GLY A 232 -4.45 13.21 3.14
CA GLY A 232 -5.83 13.64 2.93
C GLY A 232 -6.80 12.54 2.46
N ALA A 233 -6.36 11.28 2.42
CA ALA A 233 -7.21 10.15 2.04
C ALA A 233 -8.38 9.97 3.01
N MET A 234 -8.12 9.99 4.33
CA MET A 234 -9.18 9.85 5.33
C MET A 234 -10.06 11.11 5.42
N ILE A 235 -9.52 12.31 5.15
CA ILE A 235 -10.36 13.50 4.98
C ILE A 235 -11.34 13.32 3.81
N THR A 236 -10.85 12.90 2.65
CA THR A 236 -11.68 12.69 1.46
C THR A 236 -12.71 11.60 1.68
N TYR A 237 -12.35 10.44 2.25
CA TYR A 237 -13.32 9.38 2.55
C TYR A 237 -14.31 9.80 3.64
N GLY A 238 -13.86 10.56 4.64
CA GLY A 238 -14.68 11.16 5.69
C GLY A 238 -15.76 12.08 5.12
N SER A 239 -15.44 12.81 4.05
CA SER A 239 -16.35 13.72 3.36
C SER A 239 -17.55 13.06 2.69
N TYR A 240 -17.58 11.73 2.58
CA TYR A 240 -18.70 10.96 2.04
C TYR A 240 -19.54 10.26 3.13
N ILE A 241 -19.19 10.46 4.41
CA ILE A 241 -19.85 9.82 5.57
C ILE A 241 -21.10 10.61 5.97
N ALA A 242 -22.21 9.89 6.16
CA ALA A 242 -23.43 10.46 6.72
C ALA A 242 -23.27 10.84 8.21
N ARG A 243 -23.93 11.93 8.64
CA ARG A 243 -23.80 12.49 10.00
C ARG A 243 -24.23 11.55 11.13
N ASN A 244 -25.07 10.56 10.85
CA ASN A 244 -25.59 9.59 11.82
C ASN A 244 -24.63 8.44 12.14
N GLN A 245 -23.49 8.34 11.46
CA GLN A 245 -22.54 7.24 11.66
C GLN A 245 -21.52 7.56 12.77
N SER A 246 -21.14 6.57 13.57
CA SER A 246 -20.13 6.74 14.62
C SER A 246 -18.71 6.69 14.04
N LEU A 247 -17.99 7.81 14.08
CA LEU A 247 -16.59 7.89 13.64
C LEU A 247 -15.63 7.09 14.53
N VAL A 248 -15.84 7.12 15.85
CA VAL A 248 -14.95 6.43 16.81
C VAL A 248 -14.95 4.92 16.55
N LYS A 249 -16.14 4.33 16.45
CA LYS A 249 -16.30 2.90 16.09
C LYS A 249 -15.64 2.58 14.75
N ALA A 250 -15.85 3.41 13.73
CA ALA A 250 -15.30 3.15 12.42
C ALA A 250 -13.76 3.25 12.40
N ALA A 251 -13.19 4.32 12.96
CA ALA A 251 -11.74 4.49 13.08
C ALA A 251 -11.10 3.35 13.87
N GLY A 252 -11.69 2.97 15.01
CA GLY A 252 -11.21 1.84 15.81
C GLY A 252 -11.23 0.51 15.04
N THR A 253 -12.28 0.25 14.24
CA THR A 253 -12.34 -0.95 13.39
C THR A 253 -11.30 -0.91 12.28
N ILE A 254 -11.11 0.23 11.61
CA ILE A 254 -10.13 0.36 10.53
C ILE A 254 -8.72 0.10 11.05
N VAL A 255 -8.34 0.77 12.14
CA VAL A 255 -7.02 0.62 12.79
C VAL A 255 -6.80 -0.82 13.25
N LEU A 256 -7.80 -1.45 13.88
CA LEU A 256 -7.69 -2.84 14.33
C LEU A 256 -7.46 -3.80 13.15
N LEU A 257 -8.21 -3.67 12.06
CA LEU A 257 -8.08 -4.53 10.89
C LEU A 257 -6.73 -4.36 10.20
N ASP A 258 -6.28 -3.11 10.03
CA ASP A 258 -4.96 -2.76 9.51
C ASP A 258 -3.83 -3.41 10.33
N THR A 259 -3.86 -3.23 11.65
CA THR A 259 -2.85 -3.78 12.57
C THR A 259 -2.85 -5.31 12.59
N VAL A 260 -4.04 -5.95 12.64
CA VAL A 260 -4.13 -7.42 12.61
C VAL A 260 -3.54 -7.97 11.33
N ILE A 261 -3.82 -7.34 10.19
CA ILE A 261 -3.30 -7.80 8.89
C ILE A 261 -1.78 -7.60 8.81
N ALA A 262 -1.26 -6.48 9.31
CA ALA A 262 0.18 -6.25 9.38
C ALA A 262 0.90 -7.30 10.24
N LEU A 263 0.37 -7.61 11.43
CA LEU A 263 0.93 -8.64 12.31
C LEU A 263 0.85 -10.04 11.68
N VAL A 264 -0.27 -10.39 11.06
CA VAL A 264 -0.43 -11.68 10.38
C VAL A 264 0.53 -11.82 9.20
N ALA A 265 0.66 -10.78 8.37
CA ALA A 265 1.64 -10.76 7.27
C ALA A 265 3.08 -10.91 7.79
N THR A 266 3.39 -10.31 8.94
CA THR A 266 4.68 -10.44 9.61
C THR A 266 4.96 -11.86 10.08
N VAL A 267 3.97 -12.51 10.72
CA VAL A 267 4.09 -13.92 11.10
C VAL A 267 4.33 -14.79 9.88
N ILE A 268 3.59 -14.59 8.79
CA ILE A 268 3.77 -15.34 7.54
C ILE A 268 5.19 -15.15 7.02
N MET A 269 5.64 -13.91 6.84
CA MET A 269 6.95 -13.60 6.28
C MET A 269 8.07 -14.21 7.13
N PHE A 270 8.05 -13.99 8.44
CA PHE A 270 9.12 -14.46 9.33
C PHE A 270 9.12 -15.98 9.48
N SER A 271 7.96 -16.64 9.42
CA SER A 271 7.91 -18.11 9.41
C SER A 271 8.66 -18.67 8.21
N VAL A 272 8.54 -18.02 7.06
CA VAL A 272 9.29 -18.40 5.85
C VAL A 272 10.78 -18.10 6.00
N ILE A 273 11.14 -16.89 6.46
CA ILE A 273 12.55 -16.47 6.63
C ILE A 273 13.30 -17.39 7.60
N PHE A 274 12.73 -17.69 8.76
CA PHE A 274 13.37 -18.56 9.76
C PHE A 274 13.38 -20.04 9.38
N SER A 275 12.55 -20.47 8.43
CA SER A 275 12.56 -21.86 7.96
C SER A 275 13.67 -22.13 6.95
N VAL A 276 14.23 -21.09 6.33
CA VAL A 276 15.14 -21.23 5.18
C VAL A 276 16.51 -20.65 5.51
N ALA A 277 17.52 -21.51 5.49
CA ALA A 277 18.89 -21.10 5.78
C ALA A 277 19.38 -20.04 4.77
N GLY A 278 19.95 -18.94 5.27
CA GLY A 278 20.48 -17.85 4.44
C GLY A 278 19.46 -16.81 3.98
N MET A 279 18.15 -17.03 4.21
CA MET A 279 17.12 -16.03 3.85
C MET A 279 17.24 -14.73 4.65
N ALA A 280 17.71 -14.80 5.89
CA ALA A 280 17.99 -13.63 6.73
C ALA A 280 18.91 -12.60 6.04
N GLU A 281 19.90 -13.07 5.27
CA GLU A 281 20.86 -12.20 4.56
C GLU A 281 20.25 -11.60 3.28
N GLN A 282 19.37 -12.34 2.59
CA GLN A 282 18.67 -11.85 1.41
C GLN A 282 17.61 -10.80 1.74
N VAL A 283 16.98 -10.92 2.90
CA VAL A 283 15.95 -10.00 3.42
C VAL A 283 16.52 -8.61 3.67
N GLY A 284 17.76 -8.49 4.14
CA GLY A 284 18.40 -7.20 4.46
C GLY A 284 18.82 -6.35 3.24
N GLY A 285 18.65 -6.85 2.01
CA GLY A 285 19.14 -6.17 0.80
C GLY A 285 18.19 -5.12 0.19
N SER A 286 16.87 -5.37 0.16
CA SER A 286 15.85 -4.39 -0.22
C SER A 286 14.42 -4.91 0.01
N THR A 287 13.48 -4.00 0.32
CA THR A 287 12.04 -4.30 0.47
C THR A 287 11.43 -4.93 -0.80
N VAL A 288 11.84 -4.47 -1.98
CA VAL A 288 11.34 -4.95 -3.28
C VAL A 288 11.93 -6.32 -3.62
N GLY A 289 13.21 -6.53 -3.32
CA GLY A 289 13.90 -7.79 -3.59
C GLY A 289 13.22 -8.96 -2.90
N MET A 290 12.82 -8.82 -1.63
CA MET A 290 12.17 -9.92 -0.94
C MET A 290 10.89 -10.39 -1.64
N LEU A 291 10.03 -9.46 -2.05
CA LEU A 291 8.73 -9.77 -2.65
C LEU A 291 8.84 -10.46 -4.00
N PHE A 292 9.77 -10.01 -4.84
CA PHE A 292 9.80 -10.37 -6.24
C PHE A 292 11.01 -11.26 -6.62
N ILE A 293 12.03 -11.32 -5.77
CA ILE A 293 13.20 -12.19 -5.98
C ILE A 293 13.05 -13.44 -5.10
N SER A 294 12.96 -13.27 -3.79
CA SER A 294 13.04 -14.38 -2.84
C SER A 294 11.73 -15.17 -2.70
N LEU A 295 10.60 -14.49 -2.43
CA LEU A 295 9.31 -15.16 -2.19
C LEU A 295 8.81 -16.05 -3.33
N PRO A 296 8.90 -15.69 -4.63
CA PRO A 296 8.37 -16.54 -5.69
C PRO A 296 9.02 -17.92 -5.72
N GLU A 297 10.32 -18.05 -5.47
CA GLU A 297 11.00 -19.35 -5.37
C GLU A 297 10.53 -20.12 -4.14
N LEU A 298 10.52 -19.46 -2.98
CA LEU A 298 10.16 -20.05 -1.68
C LEU A 298 8.79 -20.73 -1.68
N PHE A 299 7.81 -20.16 -2.39
CA PHE A 299 6.50 -20.78 -2.51
C PHE A 299 6.57 -22.17 -3.18
N TYR A 300 7.50 -22.41 -4.09
CA TYR A 300 7.57 -23.68 -4.81
C TYR A 300 8.55 -24.67 -4.18
N THR A 301 9.47 -24.20 -3.34
CA THR A 301 10.52 -25.03 -2.75
C THR A 301 10.27 -25.37 -1.28
N GLU A 302 9.76 -24.43 -0.48
CA GLU A 302 9.77 -24.54 0.99
C GLU A 302 8.38 -24.43 1.62
N VAL A 303 7.49 -23.60 1.06
CA VAL A 303 6.19 -23.31 1.68
C VAL A 303 5.20 -24.48 1.46
N PRO A 304 4.59 -25.01 2.53
CA PRO A 304 3.55 -26.03 2.40
C PRO A 304 2.38 -25.55 1.52
N PHE A 305 1.96 -26.37 0.56
CA PHE A 305 0.94 -26.01 -0.45
C PHE A 305 1.29 -24.79 -1.31
N GLY A 306 2.56 -24.40 -1.38
CA GLY A 306 2.94 -23.14 -2.01
C GLY A 306 2.79 -23.12 -3.54
N ILE A 307 2.63 -24.28 -4.20
CA ILE A 307 2.16 -24.37 -5.60
C ILE A 307 0.80 -23.67 -5.80
N ILE A 308 -0.07 -23.68 -4.79
CA ILE A 308 -1.36 -22.98 -4.80
C ILE A 308 -1.23 -21.59 -4.17
N LEU A 309 -0.44 -21.46 -3.09
CA LEU A 309 -0.32 -20.19 -2.37
C LEU A 309 0.50 -19.14 -3.13
N GLY A 310 1.44 -19.52 -3.99
CA GLY A 310 2.25 -18.60 -4.80
C GLY A 310 1.38 -17.71 -5.70
N PRO A 311 0.53 -18.27 -6.58
CA PRO A 311 -0.41 -17.47 -7.37
C PRO A 311 -1.37 -16.65 -6.50
N LEU A 312 -1.91 -17.24 -5.42
CA LEU A 312 -2.83 -16.54 -4.52
C LEU A 312 -2.17 -15.35 -3.80
N PHE A 313 -0.89 -15.46 -3.46
CA PHE A 313 -0.13 -14.37 -2.87
C PHE A 313 -0.09 -13.17 -3.82
N TYR A 314 0.26 -13.38 -5.09
CA TYR A 314 0.30 -12.27 -6.05
C TYR A 314 -1.10 -11.72 -6.40
N VAL A 315 -2.16 -12.53 -6.31
CA VAL A 315 -3.54 -12.02 -6.31
C VAL A 315 -3.75 -11.09 -5.11
N LEU A 316 -3.40 -11.52 -3.90
CA LEU A 316 -3.52 -10.72 -2.69
C LEU A 316 -2.75 -9.39 -2.80
N VAL A 317 -1.52 -9.41 -3.32
CA VAL A 317 -0.70 -8.22 -3.61
C VAL A 317 -1.43 -7.30 -4.60
N ALA A 318 -1.94 -7.82 -5.71
CA ALA A 318 -2.65 -7.02 -6.71
C ALA A 318 -3.95 -6.40 -6.19
N LEU A 319 -4.72 -7.14 -5.38
CA LEU A 319 -5.95 -6.65 -4.78
C LEU A 319 -5.67 -5.53 -3.75
N ALA A 320 -4.67 -5.72 -2.88
CA ALA A 320 -4.25 -4.72 -1.91
C ALA A 320 -3.71 -3.45 -2.59
N ALA A 321 -2.95 -3.64 -3.67
CA ALA A 321 -2.45 -2.54 -4.49
C ALA A 321 -3.62 -1.73 -5.08
N LEU A 322 -4.63 -2.40 -5.65
CA LEU A 322 -5.74 -1.74 -6.33
C LEU A 322 -6.64 -0.97 -5.37
N THR A 323 -6.85 -1.49 -4.15
CA THR A 323 -7.61 -0.77 -3.12
C THR A 323 -6.87 0.45 -2.60
N SER A 324 -5.54 0.40 -2.55
CA SER A 324 -4.71 1.57 -2.22
C SER A 324 -4.75 2.62 -3.34
N THR A 325 -4.52 2.22 -4.59
CA THR A 325 -4.44 3.17 -5.73
C THR A 325 -5.76 3.89 -5.98
N MET A 326 -6.91 3.22 -5.80
CA MET A 326 -8.21 3.87 -5.94
C MET A 326 -8.42 4.97 -4.88
N SER A 327 -7.85 4.82 -3.69
CA SER A 327 -7.94 5.83 -2.63
C SER A 327 -7.09 7.06 -2.93
N LEU A 328 -5.85 6.86 -3.40
CA LEU A 328 -4.95 7.92 -3.80
C LEU A 328 -5.49 8.71 -4.99
N LEU A 329 -6.02 8.02 -6.01
CA LEU A 329 -6.62 8.69 -7.16
C LEU A 329 -7.87 9.49 -6.77
N GLU A 330 -8.67 9.00 -5.80
CA GLU A 330 -9.83 9.73 -5.29
C GLU A 330 -9.42 11.02 -4.56
N VAL A 331 -8.28 11.05 -3.85
CA VAL A 331 -7.75 12.28 -3.23
C VAL A 331 -7.51 13.35 -4.29
N VAL A 332 -6.75 13.01 -5.34
CA VAL A 332 -6.42 13.95 -6.43
C VAL A 332 -7.68 14.36 -7.19
N THR A 333 -8.54 13.40 -7.50
CA THR A 333 -9.79 13.63 -8.25
C THR A 333 -10.75 14.52 -7.49
N SER A 334 -10.98 14.27 -6.19
CA SER A 334 -11.89 15.07 -5.36
C SER A 334 -11.39 16.51 -5.18
N TYR A 335 -10.08 16.73 -5.12
CA TYR A 335 -9.50 18.07 -5.12
C TYR A 335 -9.87 18.83 -6.40
N VAL A 336 -9.69 18.21 -7.57
CA VAL A 336 -10.00 18.83 -8.86
C VAL A 336 -11.49 19.12 -9.02
N ILE A 337 -12.35 18.22 -8.55
CA ILE A 337 -13.81 18.43 -8.55
C ILE A 337 -14.18 19.63 -7.67
N ASP A 338 -13.71 19.65 -6.42
CA ASP A 338 -14.17 20.62 -5.42
C ASP A 338 -13.58 22.03 -5.64
N GLU A 339 -12.30 22.13 -6.01
CA GLU A 339 -11.61 23.43 -6.12
C GLU A 339 -11.67 24.01 -7.54
N HIS A 340 -11.87 23.19 -8.57
CA HIS A 340 -11.95 23.63 -9.96
C HIS A 340 -13.31 23.40 -10.63
N GLY A 341 -14.27 22.75 -9.95
CA GLY A 341 -15.63 22.57 -10.45
C GLY A 341 -15.74 21.67 -11.69
N ILE A 342 -14.72 20.83 -11.93
CA ILE A 342 -14.70 19.90 -13.07
C ILE A 342 -15.58 18.69 -12.76
N GLU A 343 -16.42 18.30 -13.73
CA GLU A 343 -17.28 17.11 -13.65
C GLU A 343 -16.48 15.85 -13.30
N ARG A 344 -17.02 14.99 -12.44
CA ARG A 344 -16.31 13.80 -11.91
C ARG A 344 -15.65 12.94 -12.98
N HIS A 345 -16.38 12.54 -14.01
CA HIS A 345 -15.83 11.67 -15.06
C HIS A 345 -14.63 12.28 -15.77
N LYS A 346 -14.70 13.58 -16.07
CA LYS A 346 -13.59 14.33 -16.69
C LYS A 346 -12.44 14.48 -15.72
N ALA A 347 -12.70 14.84 -14.46
CA ALA A 347 -11.69 14.98 -13.43
C ALA A 347 -10.93 13.66 -13.23
N THR A 348 -11.62 12.52 -13.13
CA THR A 348 -10.98 11.21 -12.96
C THR A 348 -10.07 10.86 -14.14
N VAL A 349 -10.54 11.02 -15.38
CA VAL A 349 -9.74 10.70 -16.57
C VAL A 349 -8.56 11.66 -16.70
N MET A 350 -8.75 12.95 -16.45
CA MET A 350 -7.67 13.94 -16.46
C MET A 350 -6.61 13.62 -15.40
N CYS A 351 -7.02 13.38 -14.15
CA CYS A 351 -6.10 13.06 -13.06
C CYS A 351 -5.37 11.74 -13.32
N GLY A 352 -6.09 10.69 -13.73
CA GLY A 352 -5.50 9.40 -14.08
C GLY A 352 -4.50 9.50 -15.24
N SER A 353 -4.82 10.27 -16.27
CA SER A 353 -3.90 10.51 -17.40
C SER A 353 -2.67 11.29 -16.96
N ALA A 354 -2.85 12.34 -16.13
CA ALA A 354 -1.75 13.11 -15.60
C ALA A 354 -0.81 12.25 -14.75
N VAL A 355 -1.37 11.45 -13.84
CA VAL A 355 -0.60 10.48 -13.03
C VAL A 355 0.14 9.50 -13.93
N PHE A 356 -0.52 8.96 -14.95
CA PHE A 356 0.10 7.98 -15.86
C PHE A 356 1.31 8.56 -16.62
N VAL A 357 1.29 9.86 -16.98
CA VAL A 357 2.47 10.52 -17.56
C VAL A 357 3.67 10.46 -16.61
N PHE A 358 3.46 10.67 -15.30
CA PHE A 358 4.52 10.53 -14.30
C PHE A 358 4.87 9.06 -14.02
N THR A 359 3.90 8.15 -14.15
CA THR A 359 4.13 6.70 -14.10
C THR A 359 5.07 6.25 -15.22
N ILE A 360 5.00 6.84 -16.42
CA ILE A 360 5.98 6.57 -17.49
C ILE A 360 7.40 6.88 -17.02
N PHE A 361 7.61 8.01 -16.32
CA PHE A 361 8.93 8.36 -15.79
C PHE A 361 9.42 7.37 -14.74
N ALA A 362 8.54 6.92 -13.85
CA ALA A 362 8.87 5.90 -12.85
C ALA A 362 9.15 4.52 -13.49
N ALA A 363 8.35 4.11 -14.46
CA ALA A 363 8.50 2.83 -15.16
C ALA A 363 9.81 2.76 -15.96
N LEU A 364 10.18 3.87 -16.61
CA LEU A 364 11.41 3.95 -17.40
C LEU A 364 12.67 4.21 -16.54
N SER A 365 12.52 4.51 -15.25
CA SER A 365 13.62 4.72 -14.31
C SER A 365 14.51 3.48 -14.13
N PHE A 366 13.99 2.30 -14.46
CA PHE A 366 14.71 1.02 -14.39
C PHE A 366 15.23 0.55 -15.75
N SER A 367 14.94 1.30 -16.82
CA SER A 367 15.35 1.01 -18.20
C SER A 367 16.58 1.82 -18.60
N ASP A 368 17.08 1.64 -19.82
CA ASP A 368 18.24 2.35 -20.36
C ASP A 368 17.95 3.81 -20.79
N VAL A 369 17.20 4.57 -19.98
CA VAL A 369 16.93 6.00 -20.22
C VAL A 369 17.83 6.83 -19.29
N PRO A 370 19.01 7.33 -19.76
CA PRO A 370 20.05 7.83 -18.86
C PRO A 370 19.58 8.94 -17.92
N PHE A 371 18.73 9.85 -18.41
CA PHE A 371 18.21 10.94 -17.59
C PHE A 371 17.35 10.44 -16.42
N LEU A 372 16.50 9.43 -16.64
CA LEU A 372 15.58 8.94 -15.61
C LEU A 372 16.24 7.93 -14.68
N SER A 373 17.26 7.20 -15.16
CA SER A 373 17.92 6.14 -14.40
C SER A 373 19.11 6.63 -13.58
N THR A 374 19.73 7.76 -13.97
CA THR A 374 20.90 8.32 -13.27
C THR A 374 20.59 9.59 -12.47
N LEU A 375 19.34 10.09 -12.52
CA LEU A 375 18.93 11.27 -11.76
C LEU A 375 19.16 11.03 -10.26
N ALA A 376 20.01 11.82 -9.63
CA ALA A 376 20.25 11.76 -8.19
C ALA A 376 19.95 13.12 -7.56
N VAL A 377 18.69 13.35 -7.18
CA VAL A 377 18.27 14.58 -6.48
C VAL A 377 18.63 14.52 -4.99
N PHE A 378 18.54 13.33 -4.40
CA PHE A 378 18.90 13.07 -3.01
C PHE A 378 20.09 12.12 -2.93
N GLU A 379 20.93 12.28 -1.90
CA GLU A 379 22.12 11.45 -1.71
C GLU A 379 21.73 9.98 -1.54
N GLY A 380 22.39 9.08 -2.28
CA GLY A 380 22.09 7.63 -2.26
C GLY A 380 20.79 7.21 -2.97
N LYS A 381 20.08 8.14 -3.62
CA LYS A 381 18.80 7.89 -4.30
C LYS A 381 18.93 8.14 -5.80
N THR A 382 19.33 7.10 -6.53
CA THR A 382 19.50 7.13 -7.98
C THR A 382 18.23 6.71 -8.70
N GLY A 383 17.85 7.51 -9.69
CA GLY A 383 16.68 7.30 -10.53
C GLY A 383 15.47 8.13 -10.07
N TRP A 384 14.55 8.37 -11.01
CA TRP A 384 13.30 9.05 -10.73
C TRP A 384 12.44 8.29 -9.70
N PHE A 385 12.44 6.95 -9.76
CA PHE A 385 11.66 6.13 -8.83
C PHE A 385 12.09 6.35 -7.36
N GLU A 386 13.37 6.18 -7.05
CA GLU A 386 13.92 6.39 -5.70
C GLU A 386 13.75 7.83 -5.23
N THR A 387 13.90 8.80 -6.14
CA THR A 387 13.68 10.22 -5.83
C THR A 387 12.23 10.49 -5.43
N ALA A 388 11.28 9.97 -6.20
CA ALA A 388 9.85 10.17 -5.96
C ALA A 388 9.38 9.45 -4.69
N ASP A 389 9.87 8.24 -4.43
CA ASP A 389 9.60 7.53 -3.17
C ASP A 389 10.16 8.30 -1.98
N HIS A 390 11.43 8.71 -2.01
CA HIS A 390 12.04 9.45 -0.92
C HIS A 390 11.31 10.78 -0.64
N PHE A 391 10.84 11.47 -1.68
CA PHE A 391 10.10 12.73 -1.52
C PHE A 391 8.78 12.57 -0.73
N VAL A 392 8.08 11.43 -0.85
CA VAL A 392 6.77 11.23 -0.21
C VAL A 392 6.79 10.31 1.00
N SER A 393 7.81 9.46 1.13
CA SER A 393 7.86 8.37 2.10
C SER A 393 8.89 8.60 3.22
N ASN A 394 9.70 9.66 3.16
CA ASN A 394 10.68 9.97 4.19
C ASN A 394 10.01 10.53 5.46
N TRP A 395 10.60 10.25 6.63
CA TRP A 395 10.09 10.65 7.95
C TRP A 395 11.14 11.43 8.75
#